data_AF-A0A356QP64-F1
#
_entry.id   AF-A0A356QP64-F1
#
_cell.length_a   1.000
_cell.length_b   1.000
_cell.length_c   1.000
_cell.angle_alpha   90.00
_cell.angle_beta   90.00
_cell.angle_gamma   90.00
#
_symmetry.space_group_name_H-M   'P 1'
#
loop_
_entity.id
_entity.type
_entity.pdbx_description
1 polymer ?
#
loop_
_entity_poly.entity_id
_entity_poly.type
_entity_poly.pdbx_seq_one_letter_code
_entity_poly.pdbx_strand_id
1 'polypeptide(L)'
;GKKNIAKNDPMMPVAWVKTYSIEDGPRGKVFTTTMGASTDLVSEGVRRMIINACYWAVGLEAEISEDLDVDIVGDFEPTMYGFRKDKTAGITPDDLR
;
A
#
# COMPACT_ATOMS: atom_id res chain seq x y z
N GLY A 1 -6.76 -11.50 -35.65
CA GLY A 1 -6.05 -12.39 -34.71
C GLY A 1 -5.73 -11.61 -33.45
N LYS A 2 -5.95 -12.19 -32.27
CA LYS A 2 -5.55 -11.55 -31.01
C LYS A 2 -4.02 -11.50 -30.96
N LYS A 3 -3.45 -10.30 -30.78
CA LYS A 3 -2.00 -10.10 -30.63
C LYS A 3 -1.58 -10.78 -29.32
N ASN A 4 -0.70 -11.78 -29.39
CA ASN A 4 -0.10 -12.40 -28.20
C ASN A 4 0.91 -11.40 -27.61
N ILE A 5 0.44 -10.52 -26.72
CA ILE A 5 1.29 -9.67 -25.90
C ILE A 5 1.80 -10.54 -24.75
N ALA A 6 3.12 -10.60 -24.55
CA ALA A 6 3.70 -11.28 -23.40
C ALA A 6 3.16 -10.67 -22.10
N LYS A 7 2.82 -11.52 -21.13
CA LYS A 7 2.32 -11.08 -19.83
C LYS A 7 3.37 -10.14 -19.20
N ASN A 8 2.95 -8.94 -18.80
CA ASN A 8 3.80 -7.90 -18.23
C ASN A 8 4.88 -7.36 -19.19
N ASP A 9 4.54 -7.20 -20.48
CA ASP A 9 5.34 -6.44 -21.45
C ASP A 9 4.54 -5.24 -22.02
N PRO A 10 4.84 -4.00 -21.59
CA PRO A 10 5.88 -3.64 -20.63
C PRO A 10 5.49 -4.00 -19.20
N MET A 11 6.50 -4.10 -18.34
CA MET A 11 6.28 -4.34 -16.90
C MET A 11 5.52 -3.16 -16.30
N MET A 12 4.38 -3.45 -15.67
CA MET A 12 3.59 -2.44 -14.99
C MET A 12 4.31 -1.97 -13.72
N PRO A 13 4.36 -0.65 -13.45
CA PRO A 13 4.97 -0.15 -12.24
C PRO A 13 4.15 -0.58 -11.02
N VAL A 14 4.85 -1.06 -9.98
CA VAL A 14 4.24 -1.47 -8.71
C VAL A 14 4.27 -0.35 -7.69
N ALA A 15 5.32 0.47 -7.69
CA ALA A 15 5.47 1.62 -6.81
C ALA A 15 6.26 2.74 -7.52
N TRP A 16 5.89 4.00 -7.28
CA TRP A 16 6.57 5.18 -7.83
C TRP A 16 6.37 6.39 -6.94
N VAL A 17 7.21 7.42 -7.15
CA VAL A 17 7.09 8.72 -6.48
C VAL A 17 6.83 9.83 -7.48
N LYS A 18 6.20 10.90 -7.02
CA LYS A 18 5.98 12.13 -7.79
C LYS A 18 6.07 13.33 -6.86
N THR A 19 6.69 14.42 -7.31
CA THR A 19 6.60 15.73 -6.67
C THR A 19 5.55 16.58 -7.37
N TYR A 20 4.90 17.48 -6.64
CA TYR A 20 3.97 18.44 -7.19
C TYR A 20 4.19 19.83 -6.60
N SER A 21 3.76 20.84 -7.34
CA SER A 21 3.77 22.24 -6.94
C SER A 21 2.45 22.86 -7.35
N ILE A 22 1.84 23.62 -6.44
CA ILE A 22 0.66 24.43 -6.72
C ILE A 22 1.13 25.87 -6.91
N GLU A 23 0.63 26.57 -7.93
CA GLU A 23 0.91 28.00 -8.13
C GLU A 23 0.46 28.79 -6.89
N ASP A 24 1.34 29.62 -6.34
CA ASP A 24 1.19 30.30 -5.04
C ASP A 24 0.85 29.38 -3.85
N GLY A 25 1.09 28.07 -3.98
CA GLY A 25 0.75 27.06 -2.98
C GLY A 25 1.91 26.17 -2.53
N PRO A 26 1.63 25.17 -1.69
CA PRO A 26 2.66 24.29 -1.15
C PRO A 26 3.25 23.38 -2.23
N ARG A 27 4.54 23.07 -2.06
CA ARG A 27 5.20 21.95 -2.74
C ARG A 27 4.99 20.69 -1.93
N GLY A 28 4.75 19.58 -2.61
CA GLY A 28 4.57 18.29 -1.95
C GLY A 28 5.17 17.15 -2.75
N LYS A 29 5.16 15.99 -2.12
CA LYS A 29 5.66 14.73 -2.67
C LYS A 29 4.66 13.62 -2.35
N VAL A 30 4.56 12.67 -3.26
CA VAL A 30 3.58 11.58 -3.24
C VAL A 30 4.31 10.30 -3.55
N PHE A 31 4.04 9.27 -2.74
CA PHE A 31 4.35 7.89 -3.06
C PHE A 31 3.05 7.21 -3.52
N THR A 32 3.13 6.33 -4.51
CA THR A 32 1.98 5.59 -5.02
C THR A 32 2.38 4.14 -5.24
N THR A 33 1.53 3.20 -4.85
CA THR A 33 1.69 1.78 -5.14
C THR A 33 0.37 1.17 -5.59
N THR A 34 0.44 0.15 -6.45
CA THR A 34 -0.70 -0.68 -6.85
C THR A 34 -0.93 -1.87 -5.92
N MET A 35 -0.07 -2.05 -4.91
CA MET A 35 -0.32 -2.93 -3.77
C MET A 35 -1.27 -2.23 -2.80
N GLY A 36 -2.25 -2.93 -2.26
CA GLY A 36 -3.26 -2.32 -1.39
C GLY A 36 -4.42 -3.25 -1.02
N ALA A 37 -4.40 -4.50 -1.45
CA ALA A 37 -5.27 -5.51 -0.89
C ALA A 37 -4.84 -5.83 0.55
N SER A 38 -5.79 -6.19 1.41
CA SER A 38 -5.47 -6.61 2.79
C SER A 38 -4.48 -7.78 2.82
N THR A 39 -4.53 -8.68 1.83
CA THR A 39 -3.58 -9.79 1.69
C THR A 39 -2.15 -9.34 1.40
N ASP A 40 -1.95 -8.17 0.78
CA ASP A 40 -0.60 -7.65 0.50
C ASP A 40 0.12 -7.30 1.81
N LEU A 41 -0.63 -6.87 2.83
CA LEU A 41 -0.09 -6.54 4.16
C LEU A 41 0.39 -7.76 4.95
N VAL A 42 0.15 -9.00 4.48
CA VAL A 42 0.79 -10.20 5.06
C VAL A 42 2.29 -10.22 4.77
N SER A 43 2.72 -9.61 3.66
CA SER A 43 4.13 -9.47 3.31
C SER A 43 4.80 -8.37 4.12
N GLU A 44 5.82 -8.72 4.90
CA GLU A 44 6.64 -7.77 5.65
C GLU A 44 7.29 -6.71 4.74
N GLY A 45 7.77 -7.12 3.55
CA GLY A 45 8.37 -6.19 2.59
C GLY A 45 7.38 -5.13 2.10
N VAL A 46 6.10 -5.48 1.93
CA VAL A 46 5.05 -4.52 1.54
C VAL A 46 4.78 -3.55 2.70
N ARG A 47 4.66 -4.06 3.93
CA ARG A 47 4.49 -3.23 5.13
C ARG A 47 5.65 -2.24 5.29
N ARG A 48 6.90 -2.72 5.16
CA ARG A 48 8.11 -1.91 5.21
C ARG A 48 8.15 -0.84 4.13
N MET A 49 7.78 -1.18 2.90
CA MET A 49 7.67 -0.21 1.81
C MET A 49 6.67 0.92 2.13
N ILE A 50 5.48 0.56 2.64
CA ILE A 50 4.44 1.54 2.99
C ILE A 50 4.87 2.41 4.17
N ILE A 51 5.43 1.82 5.24
CA ILE A 51 5.90 2.55 6.42
C ILE A 51 7.03 3.51 6.05
N ASN A 52 8.04 3.05 5.29
CA ASN A 52 9.11 3.92 4.80
C ASN A 52 8.57 5.07 3.93
N ALA A 53 7.58 4.80 3.09
CA ALA A 53 6.92 5.83 2.28
C ALA A 53 6.19 6.87 3.14
N CYS A 54 5.58 6.47 4.26
CA CYS A 54 4.97 7.40 5.21
C CYS A 54 6.02 8.31 5.85
N TYR A 55 7.10 7.74 6.39
CA TYR A 55 8.22 8.50 6.97
C TYR A 55 8.81 9.48 5.97
N TRP A 56 9.08 9.00 4.75
CA TRP A 56 9.53 9.84 3.65
C TRP A 56 8.54 10.97 3.40
N ALA A 57 7.25 10.69 3.23
CA ALA A 57 6.23 11.70 2.88
C ALA A 57 6.18 12.87 3.88
N VAL A 58 6.45 12.64 5.16
CA VAL A 58 6.42 13.66 6.22
C VAL A 58 7.78 14.27 6.55
N GLY A 59 8.85 13.93 5.83
CA GLY A 59 10.17 14.53 6.01
C GLY A 59 11.02 13.89 7.12
N LEU A 60 10.75 12.63 7.46
CA LEU A 60 11.45 11.85 8.48
C LEU A 60 12.40 10.82 7.85
N GLU A 61 13.03 11.15 6.72
CA GLU A 61 13.93 10.22 6.01
C GLU A 61 15.11 9.75 6.88
N ALA A 62 15.56 10.56 7.83
CA ALA A 62 16.64 10.22 8.76
C ALA A 62 16.27 9.09 9.74
N GLU A 63 14.98 8.87 9.97
CA GLU A 63 14.47 7.83 10.88
C GLU A 63 14.19 6.50 10.13
N ILE A 64 14.41 6.46 8.81
CA ILE A 64 14.23 5.24 8.03
C ILE A 64 15.42 4.31 8.24
N SER A 65 15.17 3.14 8.80
CA SER A 65 16.16 2.08 8.99
C SER A 65 15.69 0.73 8.45
N GLU A 66 16.62 -0.20 8.23
CA GLU A 66 16.32 -1.55 7.76
C GLU A 66 15.56 -2.38 8.81
N ASP A 67 15.75 -2.06 10.09
CA ASP A 67 15.18 -2.71 11.26
C ASP A 67 13.95 -2.00 11.84
N LEU A 68 13.41 -1.00 11.16
CA LEU A 68 12.14 -0.35 11.55
C LEU A 68 11.08 -1.41 11.84
N ASP A 69 10.37 -1.25 12.95
CA ASP A 69 9.26 -2.14 13.30
C ASP A 69 8.11 -1.95 12.31
N VAL A 70 7.72 -3.06 11.68
CA VAL A 70 6.64 -3.12 10.69
C VAL A 70 5.66 -4.25 11.04
N ASP A 71 5.70 -4.72 12.29
CA ASP A 71 4.86 -5.78 12.78
C ASP A 71 3.40 -5.33 12.85
N ILE A 72 2.53 -6.32 12.70
CA ILE A 72 1.10 -6.10 12.82
C ILE A 72 0.76 -6.08 14.31
N VAL A 73 0.01 -5.06 14.72
CA VAL A 73 -0.55 -5.00 16.06
C VAL A 73 -1.76 -5.92 16.14
N GLY A 74 -1.66 -6.99 16.94
CA GLY A 74 -2.71 -7.99 17.12
C GLY A 74 -2.78 -9.03 15.99
N ASP A 75 -3.88 -9.79 15.96
CA ASP A 75 -4.08 -10.83 14.96
C ASP A 75 -4.58 -10.22 13.63
N PHE A 76 -4.00 -10.66 12.51
CA PHE A 76 -4.39 -10.22 11.18
C PHE A 76 -4.47 -11.39 10.20
N GLU A 77 -5.70 -11.86 9.97
CA GLU A 77 -6.01 -12.93 9.04
C GLU A 77 -6.88 -12.40 7.90
N PRO A 78 -6.29 -11.77 6.87
CA PRO A 78 -7.06 -11.17 5.80
C PRO A 78 -7.72 -12.24 4.94
N THR A 79 -8.95 -11.99 4.53
CA THR A 79 -9.62 -12.84 3.56
C THR A 79 -9.22 -12.48 2.13
N MET A 80 -9.30 -13.45 1.22
CA MET A 80 -9.18 -13.18 -0.22
C MET A 80 -10.19 -12.12 -0.69
N TYR A 81 -9.70 -11.15 -1.47
CA TYR A 81 -10.50 -10.08 -2.06
C TYR A 81 -11.69 -10.63 -2.87
N GLY A 82 -12.84 -9.96 -2.75
CA GLY A 82 -14.05 -10.34 -3.46
C GLY A 82 -15.32 -9.83 -2.78
N PHE A 83 -16.44 -9.86 -3.50
CA PHE A 83 -17.75 -9.48 -2.96
C PHE A 83 -18.34 -10.63 -2.14
N ARG A 84 -18.24 -10.57 -0.81
CA ARG A 84 -18.71 -11.62 0.12
C ARG A 84 -19.80 -11.11 1.06
N LYS A 85 -21.04 -11.07 0.59
CA LYS A 85 -22.18 -10.60 1.40
C LYS A 85 -22.34 -11.38 2.70
N ASP A 86 -22.04 -12.68 2.69
CA ASP A 86 -22.09 -13.56 3.87
C ASP A 86 -21.06 -13.22 4.95
N LYS A 87 -19.92 -12.63 4.57
CA LYS A 87 -18.81 -12.31 5.48
C LYS A 87 -18.70 -10.84 5.87
N THR A 88 -19.40 -9.95 5.18
CA THR A 88 -19.24 -8.49 5.40
C THR A 88 -20.57 -7.74 5.50
N ALA A 89 -21.72 -8.37 5.25
CA ALA A 89 -23.00 -7.68 5.39
C ALA A 89 -23.35 -7.50 6.87
N GLY A 90 -23.61 -6.27 7.27
CA GLY A 90 -24.05 -5.94 8.62
C GLY A 90 -22.94 -5.91 9.67
N ILE A 91 -21.68 -6.19 9.30
CA ILE A 91 -20.52 -6.07 10.19
C ILE A 91 -20.04 -4.62 10.18
N THR A 92 -19.81 -4.09 11.37
CA THR A 92 -19.24 -2.77 11.63
C THR A 92 -17.82 -2.91 12.17
N PRO A 93 -17.00 -1.84 12.15
CA PRO A 93 -15.69 -1.86 12.79
C PRO A 93 -15.73 -2.25 14.27
N ASP A 94 -16.82 -1.95 14.97
CA ASP A 94 -17.00 -2.25 16.39
C ASP A 94 -17.12 -3.76 16.66
N ASP A 95 -17.61 -4.54 15.68
CA ASP A 95 -17.72 -6.00 15.75
C ASP A 95 -16.36 -6.71 15.55
N LEU A 96 -15.32 -5.97 15.18
CA LEU A 96 -13.97 -6.46 14.89
C LEU A 96 -12.92 -6.00 15.92
N ARG A 97 -13.36 -5.48 17.08
CA ARG A 97 -12.49 -5.05 18.18
C ARG A 97 -12.02 -6.19 19.06
#